data_AF-A0A957VYT5-F1
#
_entry.id   AF-A0A957VYT5-F1
#
_cell.length_a   1.000
_cell.length_b   1.000
_cell.length_c   1.000
_cell.angle_alpha   90.00
_cell.angle_beta   90.00
_cell.angle_gamma   90.00
#
_symmetry.space_group_name_H-M   'P 1'
#
loop_
_entity.id
_entity.type
_entity.pdbx_description
1 polymer ?
#
loop_
_entity_poly.entity_id
_entity_poly.type
_entity_poly.pdbx_seq_one_letter_code
_entity_poly.pdbx_strand_id
1 'polypeptide(L)' 'YEDRVYGEHEAGGTLQLVLSHVPFTKLGLPTLDPRPLPSLTDPLNWSVPGIILGVGGLMGAIYVNRSQAEHKAEEE' A
#
# COMPACT_ATOMS: atom_id res chain seq x y z
N TYR A 1 30.65 13.76 13.34
CA TYR A 1 30.54 14.30 11.99
C TYR A 1 30.28 13.16 11.03
N GLU A 2 29.30 13.32 10.15
CA GLU A 2 28.98 12.39 9.06
C GLU A 2 28.97 13.21 7.77
N ASP A 3 29.71 12.80 6.75
CA ASP A 3 29.79 13.51 5.47
C ASP A 3 28.61 13.13 4.57
N ARG A 4 27.39 13.43 5.05
CA ARG A 4 26.14 13.26 4.31
C ARG A 4 25.06 14.20 4.83
N VAL A 5 24.03 14.41 4.02
CA VAL A 5 22.84 15.17 4.40
C VAL A 5 21.79 14.19 4.95
N TYR A 6 21.38 14.35 6.21
CA TYR A 6 20.27 13.55 6.75
C TYR A 6 18.96 14.06 6.19
N GLY A 7 18.10 13.15 5.74
CA GLY A 7 16.82 13.42 5.11
C GLY A 7 16.86 13.40 3.58
N GLU A 8 18.03 13.25 2.95
CA GLU A 8 18.14 13.16 1.49
C GLU A 8 17.67 11.79 0.96
N HIS A 9 17.95 10.73 1.72
CA HIS A 9 17.65 9.35 1.30
C HIS A 9 16.75 8.63 2.27
N GLU A 10 16.71 9.05 3.53
CA GLU A 10 15.94 8.43 4.60
C GLU A 10 14.45 8.33 4.23
N ALA A 11 13.90 7.11 4.30
CA ALA A 11 12.50 6.81 4.01
C ALA A 11 12.01 7.25 2.60
N GLY A 12 12.91 7.25 1.62
CA GLY A 12 12.64 7.70 0.25
C GLY A 12 12.89 9.20 0.02
N GLY A 13 13.56 9.86 0.97
CA GLY A 13 13.80 11.30 0.95
C GLY A 13 12.74 12.07 1.73
N THR A 14 13.16 13.15 2.36
CA THR A 14 12.33 14.00 3.21
C THR A 14 12.42 15.45 2.77
N LEU A 15 11.43 16.25 3.14
CA LEU A 15 11.44 17.70 2.87
C LEU A 15 12.37 18.48 3.81
N GLN A 16 12.84 17.85 4.88
CA GLN A 16 13.69 18.47 5.88
C GLN A 16 15.09 17.88 5.83
N LEU A 17 16.02 18.70 5.35
CA LEU A 17 17.44 18.34 5.27
C LEU A 17 18.18 18.85 6.51
N VAL A 18 18.96 17.96 7.14
CA VAL A 18 19.72 18.28 8.35
C VAL A 18 21.21 18.09 8.10
N LEU A 19 21.96 19.16 8.38
CA LEU A 19 23.42 19.18 8.39
C LEU A 19 23.91 19.35 9.82
N SER A 20 24.89 18.53 10.23
CA SER A 20 25.40 18.56 11.59
C SER A 20 26.89 18.20 11.66
N HIS A 21 27.62 18.91 12.51
CA HIS A 21 29.00 18.57 12.84
C HIS A 21 29.08 17.37 13.82
N VAL A 22 28.02 17.10 14.58
CA VAL A 22 27.90 15.92 15.45
C VAL A 22 27.13 14.80 14.76
N PRO A 23 27.40 13.51 15.06
CA PRO A 23 26.66 12.38 14.48
C PRO A 23 25.15 12.49 14.68
N PHE A 24 24.35 12.07 13.71
CA PHE A 24 22.88 12.24 13.73
C PHE A 24 22.23 11.44 14.87
N THR A 25 22.80 10.29 15.24
CA THR A 25 22.35 9.49 16.37
C THR A 25 22.46 10.22 17.71
N LYS A 26 23.42 11.16 17.85
CA LYS A 26 23.56 12.00 19.05
C LYS A 26 22.50 13.11 19.11
N LEU A 27 21.91 13.47 17.98
CA LEU A 27 20.78 14.39 17.89
C LEU A 27 19.43 13.68 18.12
N GLY A 28 19.44 12.35 18.34
CA GLY A 28 18.23 11.55 18.49
C GLY A 28 17.54 11.21 17.17
N LEU A 29 18.20 11.44 16.03
CA LEU A 29 17.66 11.08 14.73
C LEU A 29 17.81 9.57 14.49
N PRO A 30 16.74 8.86 14.10
CA PRO A 30 16.79 7.43 13.85
C PRO A 30 17.55 7.12 12.56
N THR A 31 18.13 5.93 12.45
CA THR A 31 18.62 5.43 11.16
C THR A 31 17.45 4.80 10.40
N LEU A 32 17.09 5.37 9.26
CA LEU A 32 15.98 4.91 8.42
C LEU A 32 16.50 4.22 7.16
N ASP A 33 15.78 3.20 6.72
CA ASP A 33 16.01 2.57 5.42
C ASP A 33 15.72 3.57 4.30
N PRO A 34 16.50 3.59 3.20
CA PRO A 34 16.30 4.55 2.13
C PRO A 34 15.07 4.27 1.26
N ARG A 35 14.41 3.13 1.41
CA ARG A 35 13.21 2.80 0.66
C ARG A 35 12.06 3.73 1.04
N PRO A 36 11.27 4.21 0.06
CA PRO A 36 10.09 5.02 0.33
C PRO A 36 9.06 4.19 1.11
N LEU A 37 8.47 4.77 2.16
CA LEU A 37 7.45 4.08 2.97
C LEU A 37 6.29 3.50 2.12
N PRO A 38 5.79 4.20 1.08
CA PRO A 38 4.78 3.63 0.17
C PRO A 38 5.18 2.32 -0.49
N SER A 39 6.47 2.06 -0.74
CA SER A 39 6.91 0.80 -1.36
C SER A 39 6.53 -0.45 -0.57
N LEU A 40 6.23 -0.32 0.73
CA LEU A 40 5.75 -1.41 1.58
C LEU A 40 4.29 -1.78 1.30
N THR A 41 3.47 -0.83 0.84
CA THR A 41 2.02 -0.99 0.68
C THR A 41 1.53 -0.88 -0.77
N ASP A 42 2.31 -0.28 -1.66
CA ASP A 42 1.96 -0.07 -3.07
C ASP A 42 1.54 -1.35 -3.80
N PRO A 43 2.25 -2.50 -3.68
CA PRO A 43 1.85 -3.73 -4.37
C PRO A 43 0.48 -4.23 -3.92
N LEU A 44 0.18 -4.09 -2.62
CA LEU A 44 -1.10 -4.47 -2.06
C LEU A 44 -2.21 -3.53 -2.52
N ASN A 45 -1.97 -2.22 -2.44
CA ASN A 45 -2.93 -1.20 -2.84
C ASN A 45 -3.33 -1.32 -4.32
N TRP A 46 -2.38 -1.63 -5.20
CA TRP A 46 -2.68 -1.85 -6.61
C TRP A 46 -3.55 -3.11 -6.86
N SER A 47 -3.46 -4.09 -5.97
CA SER A 47 -4.20 -5.36 -6.07
C SER A 47 -5.64 -5.25 -5.53
N VAL A 48 -5.92 -4.31 -4.61
CA VAL A 48 -7.22 -4.18 -3.94
C VAL A 48 -8.40 -4.00 -4.93
N PRO A 49 -8.34 -3.10 -5.93
CA PRO A 49 -9.45 -2.96 -6.89
C PRO A 49 -9.74 -4.25 -7.65
N GLY A 50 -8.70 -5.00 -8.03
CA GLY A 50 -8.85 -6.28 -8.72
C GLY A 50 -9.54 -7.34 -7.85
N ILE A 51 -9.20 -7.40 -6.56
CA ILE A 51 -9.85 -8.30 -5.59
C ILE A 51 -11.33 -7.94 -5.44
N ILE A 52 -11.65 -6.64 -5.29
CA ILE A 52 -13.04 -6.18 -5.15
C ILE A 52 -13.87 -6.55 -6.38
N LEU A 53 -13.33 -6.32 -7.58
CA LEU A 53 -14.02 -6.68 -8.83
C LEU A 53 -14.15 -8.20 -8.98
N GLY A 54 -13.13 -8.96 -8.63
CA GLY A 54 -13.16 -10.42 -8.69
C GLY A 54 -14.22 -11.03 -7.77
N VAL A 55 -14.23 -10.62 -6.49
CA VAL A 55 -15.21 -11.10 -5.50
C VAL A 55 -16.60 -10.61 -5.84
N GLY A 56 -16.76 -9.32 -6.17
CA GLY A 56 -18.06 -8.75 -6.55
C GLY A 56 -18.63 -9.39 -7.81
N GLY A 57 -17.79 -9.61 -8.82
CA GLY A 57 -18.18 -10.28 -10.06
C GLY A 57 -18.61 -11.73 -9.82
N LEU A 58 -17.86 -12.48 -9.00
CA LEU A 58 -18.24 -13.85 -8.63
C LEU A 58 -19.57 -13.88 -7.88
N MET A 59 -19.77 -13.01 -6.90
CA MET A 59 -21.03 -12.92 -6.16
C MET A 59 -22.21 -12.55 -7.07
N GLY A 60 -22.01 -11.60 -7.98
CA GLY A 60 -23.02 -11.22 -8.98
C GLY A 60 -23.40 -12.37 -9.90
N ALA A 61 -22.41 -13.14 -10.37
CA ALA A 61 -22.64 -14.31 -11.21
C ALA A 61 -23.43 -15.40 -10.46
N ILE A 62 -23.09 -15.67 -9.20
CA ILE A 62 -23.82 -16.61 -8.35
C ILE A 62 -25.27 -16.15 -8.16
N TYR A 63 -25.48 -14.86 -7.86
CA TYR A 63 -26.82 -14.29 -7.65
C TYR A 63 -27.71 -14.47 -8.88
N VAL A 64 -27.21 -14.07 -10.07
CA VAL A 64 -27.98 -14.19 -11.33
C VAL A 64 -28.28 -15.65 -11.66
N ASN A 65 -27.34 -16.56 -11.42
CA ASN A 65 -27.59 -17.99 -11.66
C ASN A 65 -28.67 -18.55 -10.73
N ARG A 66 -28.66 -18.17 -9.44
CA ARG A 66 -29.71 -18.59 -8.49
C ARG A 66 -31.07 -17.99 -8.81
N SER A 67 -31.14 -16.70 -9.16
CA SER A 67 -32.42 -16.05 -9.49
C SER A 67 -33.08 -16.67 -10.71
N GLN A 68 -32.29 -17.08 -11.72
CA GLN A 68 -32.83 -17.76 -12.91
C GLN A 68 -33.34 -19.18 -12.59
N ALA A 69 -32.70 -19.88 -11.65
CA ALA A 69 -33.16 -21.20 -11.22
C ALA A 69 -34.49 -21.11 -10.43
N GLU A 70 -34.64 -20.09 -9.60
CA GLU A 70 -35.89 -19.83 -8.86
C GLU A 70 -37.05 -19.52 -9.82
N HIS A 71 -36.84 -18.65 -10.81
CA HIS A 71 -37.88 -18.34 -11.81
C HIS A 71 -38.31 -19.56 -12.64
N LYS A 72 -37.41 -20.46 -12.98
CA LYS A 72 -37.76 -21.70 -13.71
C LYS A 72 -38.58 -22.68 -12.86
N ALA A 73 -38.37 -22.71 -11.55
CA ALA A 73 -39.09 -23.60 -10.64
C ALA A 73 -40.51 -23.12 -10.33
N GLU A 74 -40.81 -21.83 -10.53
CA GLU A 74 -42.17 -21.28 -10.40
C GLU A 74 -43.03 -21.45 -11.68
N GLU A 75 -42.39 -21.71 -12.84
CA GLU A 75 -43.08 -21.91 -14.12
C GLU A 75 -43.42 -23.39 -14.43
N GLU A 76 -42.87 -24.36 -13.68
CA GLU A 76 -43.20 -25.81 -13.75
C GLU A 76 -44.29 -26.23 -12.74
#